data_AF-F3C9B7-F1
#
_entry.id   AF-F3C9B7-F1
#
_cell.length_a   1.000
_cell.length_b   1.000
_cell.length_c   1.000
_cell.angle_alpha   90.00
_cell.angle_beta   90.00
_cell.angle_gamma   90.00
#
_symmetry.space_group_name_H-M   'P 1'
#
loop_
_entity.id
_entity.type
_entity.pdbx_description
1 polymer ?
#
loop_
_entity_poly.entity_id
_entity_poly.type
_entity_poly.pdbx_seq_one_letter_code
_entity_poly.pdbx_strand_id
1 'polypeptide(L)'
;MFTLPDTLWPLFFHNRHWLDALCRLAVDNLLYAGRRRGVEVGVFCAIHTYGRRLNWHPHIHVSVTLGDLAGRIPLTAHHVSCSGSGSRAALLSD
;
A
#
# COMPACT_ATOMS: atom_id res chain seq x y z
N MET A 1 2.75 1.73 -8.13
CA MET A 1 3.08 2.91 -7.31
C MET A 1 1.97 3.93 -7.47
N PHE A 2 1.48 4.51 -6.38
CA PHE A 2 0.48 5.59 -6.40
C PHE A 2 1.13 6.86 -5.83
N THR A 3 0.99 7.97 -6.55
CA THR A 3 1.52 9.27 -6.13
C THR A 3 0.35 10.18 -5.78
N LEU A 4 0.40 10.80 -4.60
CA LEU A 4 -0.62 11.73 -4.18
C LEU A 4 -0.42 13.07 -4.91
N PRO A 5 -1.49 13.70 -5.47
CA PRO A 5 -1.42 15.06 -5.98
C PRO A 5 -0.90 16.03 -4.92
N ASP A 6 -0.08 17.00 -5.35
CA ASP A 6 0.53 17.99 -4.46
C ASP A 6 -0.48 18.88 -3.73
N THR A 7 -1.61 19.16 -4.37
CA THR A 7 -2.76 19.87 -3.78
C THR A 7 -3.29 19.19 -2.51
N LEU A 8 -3.13 17.87 -2.37
CA LEU A 8 -3.54 17.11 -1.18
C LEU A 8 -2.42 16.94 -0.15
N TRP A 9 -1.18 17.30 -0.47
CA TRP A 9 -0.06 17.12 0.44
C TRP A 9 -0.23 17.81 1.80
N PRO A 10 -0.72 19.07 1.89
CA PRO A 10 -0.92 19.72 3.18
C PRO A 10 -1.92 18.98 4.07
N LEU A 11 -2.97 18.39 3.46
CA LEU A 11 -3.99 17.64 4.18
C LEU A 11 -3.37 16.47 4.95
N PHE A 12 -2.54 15.67 4.28
CA PHE A 12 -1.88 14.51 4.88
C PHE A 12 -0.65 14.88 5.71
N PHE A 13 -0.04 16.04 5.46
CA PHE A 13 1.02 16.57 6.32
C PHE A 13 0.49 16.87 7.72
N HIS A 14 -0.68 17.53 7.79
CA HIS A 14 -1.33 17.84 9.06
C HIS A 14 -2.10 16.65 9.66
N ASN A 15 -2.61 15.74 8.83
CA ASN A 15 -3.40 14.57 9.26
C ASN A 15 -2.67 13.25 8.98
N ARG A 16 -1.47 13.08 9.55
CA ARG A 16 -0.61 11.91 9.26
C ARG A 16 -1.25 10.56 9.59
N HIS A 17 -2.25 10.52 10.48
CA HIS A 17 -2.98 9.29 10.81
C HIS A 17 -3.83 8.76 9.64
N TRP A 18 -4.11 9.56 8.60
CA TRP A 18 -4.80 9.12 7.38
C TRP A 18 -3.90 8.43 6.37
N LEU A 19 -2.58 8.44 6.58
CA LEU A 19 -1.62 7.77 5.69
C LEU A 19 -1.88 6.26 5.60
N ASP A 20 -2.27 5.63 6.70
CA ASP A 20 -2.66 4.21 6.75
C ASP A 20 -3.94 3.96 5.95
N ALA A 21 -4.91 4.89 6.02
CA ALA A 21 -6.14 4.78 5.23
C ALA A 21 -5.83 4.86 3.72
N LEU A 22 -4.86 5.69 3.32
CA LEU A 22 -4.43 5.81 1.92
C LEU A 22 -3.85 4.47 1.40
N CYS A 23 -3.02 3.81 2.22
CA CYS A 23 -2.51 2.47 1.90
C CYS A 23 -3.63 1.42 1.81
N ARG A 24 -4.58 1.42 2.75
CA ARG A 24 -5.73 0.50 2.72
C ARG A 24 -6.55 0.68 1.43
N LEU A 25 -6.85 1.92 1.06
CA LEU A 25 -7.57 2.23 -0.18
C LEU A 25 -6.82 1.75 -1.43
N ALA A 26 -5.49 1.86 -1.45
CA ALA A 26 -4.67 1.34 -2.55
C ALA A 26 -4.75 -0.19 -2.65
N VAL A 27 -4.66 -0.89 -1.51
CA VAL A 27 -4.80 -2.35 -1.42
C VAL A 27 -6.20 -2.80 -1.86
N ASP A 28 -7.25 -2.20 -1.32
CA ASP A 28 -8.64 -2.56 -1.61
C ASP A 28 -8.97 -2.42 -3.09
N ASN A 29 -8.47 -1.36 -3.74
CA ASN A 29 -8.64 -1.14 -5.18
C ASN A 29 -7.95 -2.23 -6.02
N LEU A 30 -6.76 -2.69 -5.61
CA LEU A 30 -6.03 -3.74 -6.32
C LEU A 30 -6.68 -5.12 -6.12
N LEU A 31 -7.14 -5.42 -4.91
CA LEU A 31 -7.92 -6.62 -4.65
C LEU A 31 -9.24 -6.64 -5.43
N TYR A 32 -9.94 -5.50 -5.48
CA TYR A 32 -11.13 -5.33 -6.30
C TYR A 32 -10.82 -5.57 -7.79
N ALA A 33 -9.73 -5.01 -8.30
CA ALA A 33 -9.29 -5.17 -9.67
C ALA A 33 -8.91 -6.63 -10.01
N GLY A 34 -8.32 -7.37 -9.07
CA GLY A 34 -8.03 -8.80 -9.18
C GLY A 34 -9.29 -9.65 -9.25
N ARG A 35 -10.22 -9.45 -8.29
CA ARG A 35 -11.53 -10.12 -8.28
C ARG A 35 -12.31 -9.90 -9.57
N ARG A 36 -12.32 -8.67 -10.09
CA ARG A 36 -12.98 -8.32 -11.37
C ARG A 36 -12.38 -9.02 -12.59
N ARG A 37 -11.14 -9.50 -12.49
CA ARG A 37 -10.43 -10.23 -13.54
C ARG A 37 -10.37 -11.74 -13.27
N GLY A 38 -11.00 -12.23 -12.19
CA GLY A 38 -10.97 -13.63 -11.79
C GLY A 38 -9.58 -14.11 -11.36
N VAL A 39 -8.70 -13.21 -10.93
CA VAL A 39 -7.35 -13.55 -10.46
C VAL A 39 -7.22 -13.28 -8.97
N GLU A 40 -6.61 -14.22 -8.26
CA GLU A 40 -6.20 -14.02 -6.87
C GLU A 40 -4.84 -13.33 -6.83
N VAL A 41 -4.73 -12.30 -6.01
CA VAL A 41 -3.51 -11.49 -5.89
C VAL A 41 -3.14 -11.26 -4.45
N GLY A 42 -1.85 -11.43 -4.15
CA GLY A 42 -1.26 -10.97 -2.90
C GLY A 42 -0.83 -9.52 -3.06
N VAL A 43 -1.05 -8.70 -2.04
CA VAL A 43 -0.72 -7.27 -2.09
C VAL A 43 0.12 -6.91 -0.88
N PHE A 44 1.28 -6.31 -1.13
CA PHE A 44 2.12 -5.69 -0.13
C PHE A 44 2.18 -4.19 -0.39
N CYS A 45 1.73 -3.39 0.56
CA CYS A 45 1.66 -1.94 0.44
C CYS A 45 2.57 -1.28 1.47
N ALA A 46 3.37 -0.29 1.03
CA ALA A 46 4.25 0.53 1.85
C ALA A 46 4.07 2.01 1.51
N ILE A 47 3.98 2.86 2.52
CA ILE A 47 3.99 4.32 2.33
C ILE A 47 5.36 4.92 2.61
N HIS A 48 5.74 5.88 1.78
CA HIS A 48 6.88 6.76 2.02
C HIS A 48 6.38 8.20 2.08
N THR A 49 6.76 8.92 3.12
CA THR A 49 6.32 10.31 3.36
C THR A 49 7.29 11.34 2.80
N TYR A 50 8.56 10.98 2.66
CA TYR A 50 9.60 11.86 2.16
C TYR A 50 10.23 11.33 0.88
N GLY A 51 10.50 12.24 -0.05
CA GLY A 51 11.28 11.94 -1.25
C GLY A 51 12.78 11.85 -0.95
N ARG A 52 13.56 11.53 -1.98
CA ARG A 52 15.03 11.42 -1.90
C ARG A 52 15.73 12.69 -1.36
N ARG A 53 15.12 13.86 -1.54
CA ARG A 53 15.63 15.16 -1.05
C ARG A 53 15.08 15.56 0.31
N LEU A 54 14.43 14.64 1.05
CA LEU A 54 13.72 14.90 2.30
C LEU A 54 12.60 15.96 2.19
N ASN A 55 12.14 16.24 0.98
CA ASN A 55 10.94 17.03 0.76
C ASN A 55 9.71 16.17 1.04
N TRP A 56 8.68 16.78 1.65
CA TRP A 56 7.38 16.14 1.83
C TRP A 56 6.84 15.71 0.46
N HIS A 57 6.67 14.41 0.28
CA HIS A 57 6.28 13.80 -1.00
C HIS A 57 5.66 12.42 -0.72
N PRO A 58 4.46 12.39 -0.13
CA PRO A 58 3.81 11.14 0.24
C PRO A 58 3.46 10.32 -1.00
N HIS A 59 3.97 9.10 -1.07
CA HIS A 59 3.71 8.17 -2.15
C HIS A 59 3.68 6.73 -1.65
N ILE A 60 2.87 5.91 -2.32
CA ILE A 60 2.63 4.52 -1.95
C ILE A 60 3.31 3.60 -2.95
N HIS A 61 4.16 2.72 -2.44
CA HIS A 61 4.65 1.56 -3.15
C HIS A 61 3.73 0.39 -2.90
N VAL A 62 3.31 -0.26 -3.98
CA VAL A 62 2.54 -1.48 -3.89
C VAL A 62 3.20 -2.52 -4.77
N SER A 63 3.51 -3.68 -4.18
CA SER A 63 3.90 -4.88 -4.89
C SER A 63 2.70 -5.82 -4.93
N VAL A 64 2.40 -6.34 -6.11
CA VAL A 64 1.28 -7.27 -6.32
C VAL A 64 1.88 -8.57 -6.83
N THR A 65 1.62 -9.66 -6.12
CA THR A 65 1.94 -11.01 -6.58
C THR A 65 0.70 -11.61 -7.22
N LEU A 66 0.89 -12.31 -8.34
CA LEU A 66 -0.15 -13.16 -8.89
C LEU A 66 -0.09 -14.49 -8.14
N GLY A 67 -1.22 -14.92 -7.56
CA GLY A 67 -1.35 -16.27 -7.05
C GLY A 67 -1.28 -17.27 -8.19
N ASP A 68 -0.78 -18.48 -7.89
CA ASP A 68 -0.78 -19.57 -8.85
C ASP A 68 -2.20 -19.80 -9.39
N LEU A 69 -2.31 -20.19 -10.67
CA LEU A 69 -3.55 -20.41 -11.45
C LEU A 69 -4.50 -21.45 -10.84
N ALA A 70 -4.14 -22.05 -9.70
CA ALA A 70 -4.79 -23.19 -9.09
C ALA A 70 -5.31 -22.96 -7.65
N GLY A 71 -5.44 -21.71 -7.17
CA GLY A 71 -6.17 -21.39 -5.92
C GLY A 71 -5.67 -22.11 -4.66
N ARG A 72 -4.37 -22.45 -4.62
CA ARG A 72 -3.77 -23.32 -3.59
C ARG A 72 -3.02 -22.60 -2.48
N ILE A 73 -2.88 -21.29 -2.57
CA ILE A 73 -2.29 -20.48 -1.49
C ILE A 73 -3.23 -19.29 -1.26
N PRO A 74 -3.89 -19.17 -0.10
CA PRO A 74 -4.61 -17.95 0.22
C PRO A 74 -3.60 -16.81 0.25
N LEU A 75 -3.68 -15.91 -0.73
CA LEU A 75 -2.82 -14.73 -0.78
C LEU A 75 -3.50 -13.60 -0.02
N THR A 76 -3.22 -13.54 1.28
CA THR A 76 -3.70 -12.49 2.16
C THR A 76 -3.08 -11.14 1.77
N ALA A 77 -3.90 -10.09 1.74
CA ALA A 77 -3.41 -8.74 1.55
C ALA A 77 -2.82 -8.20 2.85
N HIS A 78 -1.57 -7.72 2.80
CA HIS A 78 -0.86 -7.23 3.97
C HIS A 78 -0.58 -5.73 3.85
N HIS A 79 -1.03 -4.99 4.86
CA HIS A 79 -0.79 -3.56 5.00
C HIS A 79 0.49 -3.31 5.81
N VAL A 80 1.47 -2.63 5.24
CA VAL A 80 2.67 -2.18 5.96
C VAL A 80 2.75 -0.66 5.91
N SER A 81 2.60 -0.01 7.05
CA SER A 81 2.84 1.44 7.17
C SER A 81 4.27 1.66 7.67
N CYS A 82 5.04 2.49 6.96
CA CYS A 82 6.40 2.86 7.36
C CYS A 82 6.47 4.38 7.47
N SER A 83 6.23 4.90 8.68
CA SER A 83 6.20 6.34 8.94
C SER A 83 7.55 6.93 9.41
N GLY A 84 8.65 6.17 9.39
CA GLY A 84 9.98 6.69 9.73
C GLY A 84 11.10 5.70 9.39
N SER A 85 12.08 6.18 8.61
CA SER A 85 13.44 5.68 8.28
C SER A 85 13.86 4.20 8.43
N GLY A 86 12.95 3.25 8.61
CA GLY A 86 13.27 1.86 8.90
C GLY A 86 12.12 0.96 8.51
N SER A 87 12.30 0.24 7.41
CA SER A 87 11.36 -0.78 6.92
C SER A 87 11.20 -1.88 7.96
N ARG A 88 10.00 -2.04 8.53
CA ARG A 88 9.63 -3.25 9.27
C ARG A 88 8.49 -3.94 8.52
N ALA A 89 8.76 -5.13 8.04
CA ALA A 89 7.75 -6.07 7.56
C ALA A 89 7.18 -6.81 8.78
N ALA A 90 5.86 -6.84 8.90
CA ALA A 90 5.17 -7.71 9.85
C ALA A 90 4.18 -8.58 9.07
N LEU A 91 4.39 -9.89 9.19
CA LEU A 91 3.43 -10.92 8.83
C LEU A 91 2.42 -10.97 9.98
N LEU A 92 1.15 -10.69 9.70
CA LEU A 92 0.05 -11.04 10.60
C LEU A 92 -0.70 -12.18 9.92
N SER A 93 -0.49 -13.38 10.45
CA SER A 93 -1.42 -14.50 10.40
C SER A 93 -2.49 -14.29 11.47
N ASP A 94 -3.66 -14.87 11.24
CA ASP A 94 -4.86 -14.80 12.10
C ASP A 94 -4.59 -14.94 13.61
#